data_AF-A0A818A2Y3-F1
#
_entry.id   AF-A0A818A2Y3-F1
#
_cell.length_a   1.000
_cell.length_b   1.000
_cell.length_c   1.000
_cell.angle_alpha   90.00
_cell.angle_beta   90.00
_cell.angle_gamma   90.00
#
_symmetry.space_group_name_H-M   'P 1'
#
loop_
_entity.id
_entity.type
_entity.pdbx_description
1 polymer ?
#
loop_
_entity_poly.entity_id
_entity_poly.type
_entity_poly.pdbx_seq_one_letter_code
_entity_poly.pdbx_strand_id
1 'polypeptide(L)'
;VQTFDVCLYILDGRFEQLHTLHIELANTSSPSKEIENQRKISNLKYFVLSCLFKTSCYNELILPLLYRMSNLEKLGLYFTASFNETFIDGNNLKKNILNHMSKLKEFTFDIRSFMFINNEMNLPSKEDIQRTFDDFHLTKIISYVDYFLKPYKNGLCHIYSYPSLMRRYEYVTNNFPGGLYRYVRVVSLYDEYPFEHEFFIRIAQSFPFMEKLTINNRYAQNQKESYKLMNDKSNLSIAKYNYLIELQIDRAHDDYIEEFLCSTKTYFQNNILLDVHYEPLLRATNCFTRDDTRINCTKVNELSLFGQVEYSKCCKDYFPFATIID
;
A
#
# COMPACT_ATOMS: atom_id res chain seq x y z
N VAL A 1 -16.78 -12.64 5.62
CA VAL A 1 -15.36 -12.84 5.28
C VAL A 1 -15.01 -14.28 5.60
N GLN A 2 -14.72 -15.11 4.60
CA GLN A 2 -14.32 -16.50 4.80
C GLN A 2 -12.79 -16.57 4.92
N THR A 3 -12.28 -17.41 5.82
CA THR A 3 -10.84 -17.68 5.95
C THR A 3 -10.37 -18.61 4.83
N PHE A 4 -9.08 -18.57 4.51
CA PHE A 4 -8.48 -19.36 3.42
C PHE A 4 -8.83 -20.86 3.49
N ASP A 5 -8.82 -21.43 4.70
CA ASP A 5 -9.12 -22.85 4.92
C ASP A 5 -10.57 -23.19 4.56
N VAL A 6 -11.51 -22.27 4.77
CA VAL A 6 -12.92 -22.47 4.42
C VAL A 6 -13.06 -22.51 2.91
N CYS A 7 -12.37 -21.63 2.17
CA CYS A 7 -12.35 -21.68 0.72
C CYS A 7 -11.76 -23.00 0.20
N LEU A 8 -10.65 -23.45 0.77
CA LEU A 8 -10.02 -24.72 0.36
C LEU A 8 -10.86 -25.94 0.72
N TYR A 9 -11.51 -25.94 1.89
CA TYR A 9 -12.40 -27.02 2.32
C TYR A 9 -13.66 -27.11 1.45
N ILE A 10 -14.28 -25.98 1.11
CA ILE A 10 -15.46 -25.93 0.23
C ILE A 10 -15.12 -26.46 -1.17
N LEU A 11 -13.90 -26.22 -1.63
CA LEU A 11 -13.44 -26.63 -2.96
C LEU A 11 -12.86 -28.06 -2.98
N ASP A 12 -12.62 -28.69 -1.81
CA ASP A 12 -12.09 -30.05 -1.73
C ASP A 12 -13.05 -31.03 -2.42
N GLY A 13 -12.53 -31.79 -3.39
CA GLY A 13 -13.31 -32.67 -4.28
C GLY A 13 -13.92 -32.01 -5.53
N ARG A 14 -13.97 -30.68 -5.64
CA ARG A 14 -14.45 -29.96 -6.84
C ARG A 14 -13.33 -29.42 -7.72
N PHE A 15 -12.10 -29.34 -7.19
CA PHE A 15 -10.92 -28.86 -7.94
C PHE A 15 -10.69 -29.59 -9.26
N GLU A 16 -10.96 -30.89 -9.34
CA GLU A 16 -10.82 -31.67 -10.57
C GLU A 16 -11.85 -31.31 -11.65
N GLN A 17 -12.90 -30.55 -11.33
CA GLN A 17 -13.91 -30.11 -12.29
C GLN A 17 -13.64 -28.68 -12.80
N LEU A 18 -12.65 -27.98 -12.23
CA LEU A 18 -12.38 -26.58 -12.50
C LEU A 18 -11.18 -26.42 -13.44
N HIS A 19 -11.32 -25.53 -14.41
CA HIS A 19 -10.22 -25.11 -15.28
C HIS A 19 -9.61 -23.76 -14.85
N THR A 20 -10.42 -22.93 -14.21
CA THR A 20 -10.07 -21.59 -13.72
C THR A 20 -10.57 -21.42 -12.30
N LEU A 21 -9.78 -20.77 -11.45
CA LEU A 21 -10.18 -20.42 -10.09
C LEU A 21 -9.59 -19.06 -9.70
N HIS A 22 -10.44 -18.19 -9.15
CA HIS A 22 -10.04 -16.92 -8.57
C HIS A 22 -10.49 -16.88 -7.11
N ILE A 23 -9.56 -16.64 -6.19
CA ILE A 23 -9.81 -16.49 -4.77
C ILE A 23 -9.39 -15.09 -4.33
N GLU A 24 -10.31 -14.37 -3.71
CA GLU A 24 -10.06 -13.09 -3.05
C GLU A 24 -10.27 -13.25 -1.55
N LEU A 25 -9.23 -12.95 -0.75
CA LEU A 25 -9.23 -13.14 0.69
C LEU A 25 -9.20 -11.80 1.41
N ALA A 26 -10.20 -11.59 2.27
CA ALA A 26 -10.24 -10.44 3.17
C ALA A 26 -9.61 -10.74 4.54
N ASN A 27 -9.30 -11.99 4.88
CA ASN A 27 -8.51 -12.31 6.07
C ASN A 27 -7.81 -13.66 5.92
N THR A 28 -6.52 -13.70 6.24
CA THR A 28 -5.74 -14.93 6.32
C THR A 28 -5.25 -15.08 7.75
N SER A 29 -6.09 -15.63 8.62
CA SER A 29 -5.61 -16.15 9.90
C SER A 29 -4.94 -17.50 9.66
N SER A 30 -3.88 -17.81 10.42
CA SER A 30 -3.28 -19.14 10.40
C SER A 30 -4.34 -20.22 10.65
N PRO A 31 -4.23 -21.38 9.98
CA PRO A 31 -5.19 -22.45 10.14
C PRO A 31 -5.20 -22.97 11.57
N SER A 32 -6.38 -23.33 12.07
CA SER A 32 -6.50 -24.13 13.29
C SER A 32 -6.30 -25.63 13.05
N LYS A 33 -6.19 -26.07 11.78
CA LYS A 33 -5.98 -27.46 11.40
C LYS A 33 -5.11 -27.58 10.15
N GLU A 34 -4.15 -28.50 10.18
CA GLU A 34 -3.35 -28.90 9.03
C GLU A 34 -4.26 -29.39 7.90
N ILE A 35 -4.20 -28.75 6.73
CA ILE A 35 -4.81 -29.27 5.50
C ILE A 35 -3.92 -30.42 5.03
N GLU A 36 -4.06 -31.59 5.64
CA GLU A 36 -3.27 -32.81 5.35
C GLU A 36 -3.62 -33.50 4.01
N ASN A 37 -4.51 -32.94 3.18
CA ASN A 37 -4.89 -33.59 1.92
C ASN A 37 -3.86 -33.34 0.80
N GLN A 38 -2.90 -34.27 0.66
CA GLN A 38 -1.82 -34.35 -0.35
C GLN A 38 -2.28 -34.54 -1.82
N ARG A 39 -3.55 -34.33 -2.16
CA ARG A 39 -4.04 -34.57 -3.53
C ARG A 39 -3.54 -33.49 -4.50
N LYS A 40 -2.85 -33.90 -5.57
CA LYS A 40 -2.55 -33.04 -6.71
C LYS A 40 -3.84 -32.55 -7.36
N ILE A 41 -3.84 -31.29 -7.80
CA ILE A 41 -4.94 -30.63 -8.50
C ILE A 41 -4.49 -30.49 -9.95
N SER A 42 -4.87 -31.45 -10.80
CA SER A 42 -4.23 -31.62 -12.10
C SER A 42 -4.93 -30.90 -13.26
N ASN A 43 -6.24 -30.66 -13.13
CA ASN A 43 -7.08 -30.11 -14.20
C ASN A 43 -7.11 -28.58 -14.26
N LEU A 44 -6.72 -27.92 -13.17
CA LEU A 44 -6.69 -26.47 -13.09
C LEU A 44 -5.57 -25.91 -13.97
N LYS A 45 -5.92 -24.98 -14.88
CA LYS A 45 -4.97 -24.31 -15.77
C LYS A 45 -4.69 -22.88 -15.37
N TYR A 46 -5.67 -22.21 -14.76
CA TYR A 46 -5.58 -20.81 -14.40
C TYR A 46 -5.95 -20.62 -12.93
N PHE A 47 -5.06 -19.96 -12.20
CA PHE A 47 -5.30 -19.66 -10.79
C PHE A 47 -4.91 -18.22 -10.49
N VAL A 48 -5.78 -17.51 -9.77
CA VAL A 48 -5.50 -16.18 -9.23
C VAL A 48 -5.79 -16.17 -7.75
N LEU A 49 -4.83 -15.69 -6.97
CA LEU A 49 -4.96 -15.43 -5.55
C LEU A 49 -4.73 -13.95 -5.28
N SER A 50 -5.70 -13.30 -4.65
CA SER A 50 -5.59 -11.93 -4.17
C SER A 50 -5.88 -11.87 -2.68
N CYS A 51 -4.93 -11.36 -1.89
CA CYS A 51 -5.13 -11.07 -0.47
C CYS A 51 -5.29 -9.56 -0.31
N LEU A 52 -6.44 -9.13 0.19
CA LEU A 52 -6.75 -7.71 0.44
C LEU A 52 -5.95 -7.13 1.61
N PHE A 53 -5.52 -7.99 2.53
CA PHE A 53 -4.77 -7.63 3.73
C PHE A 53 -3.49 -8.44 3.84
N LYS A 54 -2.63 -8.02 4.76
CA LYS A 54 -1.37 -8.67 5.08
C LYS A 54 -1.59 -10.12 5.50
N THR A 55 -0.79 -11.04 4.96
CA THR A 55 -0.88 -12.48 5.20
C THR A 55 0.39 -13.04 5.82
N SER A 56 0.23 -13.93 6.80
CA SER A 56 1.30 -14.73 7.42
C SER A 56 1.13 -16.22 7.09
N CYS A 57 0.62 -16.52 5.89
CA CYS A 57 0.34 -17.87 5.46
C CYS A 57 1.05 -18.25 4.15
N TYR A 58 2.12 -17.53 3.77
CA TYR A 58 2.81 -17.78 2.52
C TYR A 58 3.44 -19.18 2.51
N ASN A 59 4.24 -19.49 3.53
CA ASN A 59 4.91 -20.78 3.63
C ASN A 59 3.97 -21.92 4.02
N GLU A 60 3.03 -21.66 4.94
CA GLU A 60 2.18 -22.69 5.53
C GLU A 60 1.02 -23.11 4.63
N LEU A 61 0.53 -22.20 3.78
CA LEU A 61 -0.70 -22.40 3.03
C LEU A 61 -0.56 -22.13 1.53
N ILE A 62 -0.02 -20.97 1.16
CA ILE A 62 0.03 -20.55 -0.24
C ILE A 62 0.98 -21.48 -1.02
N LEU A 63 2.22 -21.66 -0.55
CA LEU A 63 3.21 -22.51 -1.24
C LEU A 63 2.76 -23.98 -1.36
N PRO A 64 2.31 -24.67 -0.29
CA PRO A 64 1.82 -26.04 -0.41
C PRO A 64 0.65 -26.19 -1.37
N LEU A 65 -0.28 -25.22 -1.39
CA LEU A 65 -1.38 -25.21 -2.35
C LEU A 65 -0.87 -25.10 -3.79
N LEU A 66 0.04 -24.16 -4.03
CA LEU A 66 0.64 -23.94 -5.35
C LEU A 66 1.38 -25.20 -5.84
N TYR A 67 2.09 -25.91 -4.96
CA TYR A 67 2.74 -27.19 -5.32
C TYR A 67 1.76 -28.28 -5.76
N ARG A 68 0.54 -28.28 -5.22
CA ARG A 68 -0.51 -29.20 -5.67
C ARG A 68 -1.02 -28.84 -7.07
N MET A 69 -0.87 -27.59 -7.50
CA MET A 69 -1.30 -27.05 -8.79
C MET A 69 -0.13 -26.90 -9.79
N SER A 70 0.84 -27.81 -9.80
CA SER A 70 2.06 -27.67 -10.63
C SER A 70 1.82 -27.68 -12.15
N ASN A 71 0.60 -27.99 -12.62
CA ASN A 71 0.21 -28.00 -14.03
C ASN A 71 -0.35 -26.68 -14.55
N LEU A 72 -0.39 -25.62 -13.72
CA LEU A 72 -0.90 -24.31 -14.12
C LEU A 72 -0.18 -23.76 -15.35
N GLU A 73 -0.96 -23.16 -16.25
CA GLU A 73 -0.48 -22.42 -17.40
C GLU A 73 -0.49 -20.92 -17.14
N LYS A 74 -1.37 -20.42 -16.25
CA LYS A 74 -1.37 -19.03 -15.79
C LYS A 74 -1.53 -18.94 -14.28
N LEU A 75 -0.76 -18.06 -13.67
CA LEU A 75 -0.78 -17.79 -12.24
C LEU A 75 -0.82 -16.27 -11.99
N GLY A 76 -1.78 -15.83 -11.17
CA GLY A 76 -1.88 -14.49 -10.62
C GLY A 76 -1.66 -14.50 -9.10
N LEU A 77 -0.68 -13.77 -8.57
CA LEU A 77 -0.44 -13.67 -7.12
C LEU A 77 -0.36 -12.21 -6.65
N TYR A 78 -1.29 -11.79 -5.81
CA TYR A 78 -1.36 -10.41 -5.30
C TYR A 78 -1.50 -10.40 -3.79
N PHE A 79 -0.44 -10.12 -3.04
CA PHE A 79 -0.52 -10.10 -1.58
C PHE A 79 0.63 -9.34 -0.92
N THR A 80 0.40 -8.98 0.34
CA THR A 80 1.43 -8.44 1.23
C THR A 80 1.78 -9.50 2.29
N ALA A 81 3.02 -9.99 2.30
CA ALA A 81 3.49 -10.96 3.28
C ALA A 81 3.83 -10.30 4.64
N SER A 82 3.74 -11.08 5.72
CA SER A 82 4.01 -10.60 7.08
C SER A 82 5.50 -10.50 7.42
N PHE A 83 5.86 -9.82 8.52
CA PHE A 83 7.26 -9.74 8.99
C PHE A 83 7.83 -11.09 9.45
N ASN A 84 6.95 -12.01 9.84
CA ASN A 84 7.34 -13.33 10.34
C ASN A 84 7.48 -14.35 9.20
N GLU A 85 7.25 -13.92 7.97
CA GLU A 85 7.37 -14.78 6.79
C GLU A 85 8.78 -14.75 6.22
N THR A 86 9.08 -15.76 5.40
CA THR A 86 10.29 -15.72 4.58
C THR A 86 10.26 -14.50 3.69
N PHE A 87 11.39 -13.79 3.60
CA PHE A 87 11.54 -12.69 2.67
C PHE A 87 11.31 -13.17 1.22
N ILE A 88 10.27 -12.66 0.59
CA ILE A 88 9.87 -13.03 -0.77
C ILE A 88 10.51 -12.06 -1.75
N ASP A 89 11.70 -12.43 -2.21
CA ASP A 89 12.42 -11.77 -3.29
C ASP A 89 12.33 -12.57 -4.59
N GLY A 90 13.11 -12.18 -5.59
CA GLY A 90 13.17 -12.87 -6.87
C GLY A 90 13.70 -14.31 -6.78
N ASN A 91 14.69 -14.57 -5.92
CA ASN A 91 15.25 -15.90 -5.75
C ASN A 91 14.26 -16.85 -5.06
N ASN A 92 13.52 -16.36 -4.07
CA ASN A 92 12.45 -17.09 -3.41
C ASN A 92 11.38 -17.51 -4.42
N LEU A 93 10.89 -16.58 -5.24
CA LEU A 93 9.89 -16.87 -6.27
C LEU A 93 10.41 -17.82 -7.34
N LYS A 94 11.66 -17.66 -7.80
CA LYS A 94 12.28 -18.58 -8.76
C LYS A 94 12.34 -20.00 -8.20
N LYS A 95 12.86 -20.15 -6.98
CA LYS A 95 13.01 -21.45 -6.31
C LYS A 95 11.67 -22.12 -6.02
N ASN A 96 10.73 -21.39 -5.40
CA ASN A 96 9.52 -21.96 -4.83
C ASN A 96 8.32 -21.95 -5.78
N ILE A 97 8.37 -21.24 -6.91
CA ILE A 97 7.26 -21.19 -7.87
C ILE A 97 7.74 -21.59 -9.25
N LEU A 98 8.63 -20.80 -9.85
CA LEU A 98 8.99 -20.96 -11.26
C LEU A 98 9.62 -22.33 -11.56
N ASN A 99 10.52 -22.79 -10.70
CA ASN A 99 11.17 -24.10 -10.85
C ASN A 99 10.19 -25.28 -10.69
N HIS A 100 9.08 -25.09 -9.97
CA HIS A 100 8.09 -26.14 -9.71
C HIS A 100 6.95 -26.17 -10.73
N MET A 101 6.73 -25.08 -11.47
CA MET A 101 5.62 -24.92 -12.42
C MET A 101 6.13 -24.85 -13.87
N SER A 102 6.66 -25.95 -14.38
CA SER A 102 7.26 -26.00 -15.73
C SER A 102 6.29 -25.72 -16.89
N LYS A 103 4.97 -25.74 -16.65
CA LYS A 103 3.93 -25.44 -17.65
C LYS A 103 3.49 -23.98 -17.62
N LEU A 104 4.01 -23.17 -16.70
CA LEU A 104 3.58 -21.79 -16.51
C LEU A 104 4.01 -20.93 -17.70
N LYS A 105 3.02 -20.42 -18.45
CA LYS A 105 3.20 -19.55 -19.62
C LYS A 105 2.94 -18.08 -19.29
N GLU A 106 2.30 -17.80 -18.16
CA GLU A 106 1.99 -16.45 -17.73
C GLU A 106 2.07 -16.39 -16.20
N PHE A 107 2.90 -15.49 -15.68
CA PHE A 107 2.98 -15.24 -14.25
C PHE A 107 2.83 -13.75 -13.99
N THR A 108 1.67 -13.36 -13.46
CA THR A 108 1.38 -11.99 -13.07
C THR A 108 1.39 -11.92 -11.56
N PHE A 109 2.09 -10.94 -10.99
CA PHE A 109 2.16 -10.82 -9.55
C PHE A 109 2.40 -9.39 -9.09
N ASP A 110 2.02 -9.11 -7.85
CA ASP A 110 2.37 -7.92 -7.07
C ASP A 110 2.50 -8.36 -5.62
N ILE A 111 3.75 -8.49 -5.18
CA ILE A 111 4.10 -9.07 -3.89
C ILE A 111 4.90 -8.05 -3.11
N ARG A 112 4.40 -7.71 -1.93
CA ARG A 112 5.14 -6.94 -0.92
C ARG A 112 5.59 -7.88 0.18
N SER A 113 6.87 -7.92 0.48
CA SER A 113 7.43 -8.71 1.57
C SER A 113 8.14 -7.80 2.55
N PHE A 114 7.89 -8.03 3.83
CA PHE A 114 8.66 -7.42 4.90
C PHE A 114 9.71 -8.40 5.42
N MET A 115 10.81 -7.88 5.94
CA MET A 115 11.81 -8.67 6.65
C MET A 115 12.39 -7.87 7.82
N PHE A 116 12.86 -8.57 8.84
CA PHE A 116 13.80 -7.99 9.79
C PHE A 116 15.21 -8.04 9.21
N ILE A 117 15.99 -6.98 9.39
CA ILE A 117 17.39 -6.88 8.97
C ILE A 117 18.27 -7.26 10.15
N ASN A 118 18.91 -8.41 10.05
CA ASN A 118 19.97 -8.81 10.98
C ASN A 118 21.34 -8.41 10.40
N ASN A 119 22.31 -8.15 11.26
CA ASN A 119 23.62 -7.58 10.89
C ASN A 119 24.44 -8.45 9.89
N GLU A 120 24.03 -9.69 9.63
CA GLU A 120 24.74 -10.66 8.78
C GLU A 120 24.10 -10.84 7.39
N MET A 121 23.01 -10.13 7.07
CA MET A 121 22.32 -10.32 5.80
C MET A 121 22.88 -9.45 4.67
N ASN A 122 23.25 -10.11 3.57
CA ASN A 122 23.44 -9.45 2.28
C ASN A 122 22.08 -9.00 1.77
N LEU A 123 21.83 -7.69 1.87
CA LEU A 123 20.58 -7.07 1.43
C LEU A 123 20.57 -6.93 -0.10
N PRO A 124 19.64 -7.59 -0.82
CA PRO A 124 19.64 -7.54 -2.27
C PRO A 124 19.29 -6.14 -2.79
N SER A 125 19.96 -5.68 -3.85
CA SER A 125 19.54 -4.48 -4.56
C SER A 125 18.29 -4.75 -5.41
N LYS A 126 17.60 -3.68 -5.86
CA LYS A 126 16.49 -3.83 -6.80
C LYS A 126 16.95 -4.50 -8.11
N GLU A 127 18.17 -4.18 -8.57
CA GLU A 127 18.78 -4.77 -9.75
C GLU A 127 19.03 -6.28 -9.56
N ASP A 128 19.53 -6.70 -8.39
CA ASP A 128 19.76 -8.12 -8.11
C ASP A 128 18.45 -8.91 -8.15
N ILE A 129 17.37 -8.35 -7.59
CA ILE A 129 16.04 -8.96 -7.63
C ILE A 129 15.52 -9.06 -9.06
N GLN A 130 15.66 -8.00 -9.87
CA GLN A 130 15.19 -8.00 -11.26
C GLN A 130 15.92 -9.03 -12.13
N ARG A 131 17.25 -9.15 -11.97
CA ARG A 131 18.07 -10.11 -12.73
C ARG A 131 17.65 -11.57 -12.54
N THR A 132 16.98 -11.90 -11.42
CA THR A 132 16.48 -13.27 -11.22
C THR A 132 15.46 -13.72 -12.28
N PHE A 133 14.81 -12.76 -12.94
CA PHE A 133 13.79 -12.96 -13.98
C PHE A 133 14.31 -12.75 -15.40
N ASP A 134 15.62 -12.58 -15.62
CA ASP A 134 16.19 -12.36 -16.97
C ASP A 134 15.87 -13.55 -17.92
N ASP A 135 15.78 -14.76 -17.38
CA ASP A 135 15.41 -15.97 -18.10
C ASP A 135 13.88 -16.11 -18.34
N PHE A 136 13.07 -15.20 -17.79
CA PHE A 136 11.60 -15.27 -17.81
C PHE A 136 11.02 -14.19 -18.74
N HIS A 137 10.96 -14.50 -20.03
CA HIS A 137 10.76 -13.53 -21.13
C HIS A 137 9.37 -12.87 -21.27
N LEU A 138 8.47 -12.99 -20.30
CA LEU A 138 7.04 -12.76 -20.56
C LEU A 138 6.50 -11.42 -20.03
N THR A 139 7.14 -10.82 -19.03
CA THR A 139 6.66 -9.57 -18.41
C THR A 139 7.81 -8.74 -17.86
N LYS A 140 7.75 -7.42 -18.09
CA LYS A 140 8.67 -6.48 -17.44
C LYS A 140 8.44 -6.55 -15.92
N ILE A 141 9.46 -6.98 -15.18
CA ILE A 141 9.44 -7.03 -13.73
C ILE A 141 10.01 -5.73 -13.16
N ILE A 142 9.28 -5.13 -12.24
CA ILE A 142 9.72 -3.96 -11.49
C ILE A 142 9.89 -4.39 -10.03
N SER A 143 11.03 -4.01 -9.45
CA SER A 143 11.29 -4.22 -8.03
C SER A 143 11.68 -2.91 -7.36
N TYR A 144 11.46 -2.89 -6.07
CA TYR A 144 11.79 -1.78 -5.20
C TYR A 144 12.12 -2.32 -3.82
N VAL A 145 13.19 -1.83 -3.23
CA VAL A 145 13.64 -2.23 -1.91
C VAL A 145 13.95 -1.01 -1.06
N ASP A 146 13.45 -1.04 0.17
CA ASP A 146 13.83 -0.08 1.21
C ASP A 146 14.38 -0.81 2.41
N TYR A 147 15.41 -0.24 3.01
CA TYR A 147 16.06 -0.74 4.19
C TYR A 147 16.06 0.33 5.27
N PHE A 148 15.18 0.12 6.25
CA PHE A 148 14.94 0.97 7.40
C PHE A 148 15.87 0.53 8.53
N LEU A 149 17.00 1.21 8.72
CA LEU A 149 18.03 0.76 9.67
C LEU A 149 17.72 1.15 11.13
N LYS A 150 16.84 2.13 11.37
CA LYS A 150 16.53 2.61 12.73
C LYS A 150 15.12 3.20 12.84
N PRO A 151 14.28 2.72 13.79
CA PRO A 151 14.71 2.02 15.01
C PRO A 151 14.59 0.49 14.93
N TYR A 152 13.82 -0.04 13.99
CA TYR A 152 13.41 -1.45 14.03
C TYR A 152 14.20 -2.39 13.10
N LYS A 153 15.15 -1.87 12.29
CA LYS A 153 15.94 -2.65 11.33
C LYS A 153 15.04 -3.52 10.46
N ASN A 154 14.26 -2.89 9.57
CA ASN A 154 13.29 -3.58 8.72
C ASN A 154 13.62 -3.38 7.24
N GLY A 155 13.34 -4.39 6.43
CA GLY A 155 13.37 -4.30 4.97
C GLY A 155 11.97 -4.41 4.40
N LEU A 156 11.70 -3.66 3.34
CA LEU A 156 10.53 -3.83 2.47
C LEU A 156 11.05 -4.18 1.08
N CYS A 157 10.55 -5.28 0.51
CA CYS A 157 10.67 -5.58 -0.91
C CYS A 157 9.29 -5.52 -1.53
N HIS A 158 9.17 -4.76 -2.61
CA HIS A 158 7.99 -4.77 -3.46
C HIS A 158 8.43 -5.20 -4.86
N ILE A 159 7.86 -6.30 -5.34
CA ILE A 159 8.16 -6.86 -6.66
C ILE A 159 6.87 -7.17 -7.40
N TYR A 160 6.77 -6.74 -8.65
CA TYR A 160 5.56 -6.92 -9.43
C TYR A 160 5.83 -7.02 -10.94
N SER A 161 4.93 -7.71 -11.63
CA SER A 161 4.84 -7.72 -13.09
C SER A 161 4.10 -6.47 -13.58
N TYR A 162 4.66 -5.75 -14.56
CA TYR A 162 4.04 -4.55 -15.12
C TYR A 162 3.03 -4.90 -16.24
N PRO A 163 1.84 -4.26 -16.28
CA PRO A 163 1.32 -3.29 -15.31
C PRO A 163 0.82 -3.93 -14.01
N SER A 164 1.03 -3.27 -12.87
CA SER A 164 0.41 -3.69 -11.62
C SER A 164 -1.11 -3.49 -11.69
N LEU A 165 -1.85 -4.53 -11.29
CA LEU A 165 -3.32 -4.53 -11.22
C LEU A 165 -3.84 -4.36 -9.78
N MET A 166 -2.97 -4.12 -8.80
CA MET A 166 -3.40 -3.97 -7.42
C MET A 166 -4.20 -2.69 -7.20
N ARG A 167 -5.25 -2.81 -6.39
CA ARG A 167 -6.05 -1.67 -5.93
C ARG A 167 -5.43 -0.93 -4.75
N ARG A 168 -4.50 -1.56 -4.03
CA ARG A 168 -3.86 -1.01 -2.84
C ARG A 168 -2.35 -0.90 -3.08
N TYR A 169 -1.75 0.23 -2.74
CA TYR A 169 -0.31 0.41 -2.71
C TYR A 169 0.10 0.86 -1.32
N GLU A 170 0.54 -0.10 -0.52
CA GLU A 170 0.88 0.17 0.89
C GLU A 170 2.37 0.45 1.05
N TYR A 171 2.70 1.33 2.00
CA TYR A 171 4.06 1.70 2.41
C TYR A 171 4.91 2.31 1.29
N VAL A 172 4.38 3.32 0.60
CA VAL A 172 5.18 4.16 -0.30
C VAL A 172 6.12 5.05 0.52
N THR A 173 7.39 5.06 0.14
CA THR A 173 8.48 5.74 0.84
C THR A 173 9.17 6.73 -0.11
N ASN A 174 10.13 7.52 0.38
CA ASN A 174 10.82 8.56 -0.40
C ASN A 174 11.59 8.02 -1.62
N ASN A 175 12.07 6.78 -1.61
CA ASN A 175 12.75 6.24 -2.80
C ASN A 175 11.76 5.84 -3.92
N PHE A 176 10.45 6.04 -3.72
CA PHE A 176 9.43 5.76 -4.73
C PHE A 176 9.75 6.51 -6.04
N PRO A 177 10.00 5.77 -7.13
CA PRO A 177 10.48 6.36 -8.37
C PRO A 177 9.37 7.08 -9.16
N GLY A 178 8.12 6.99 -8.71
CA GLY A 178 6.96 7.40 -9.49
C GLY A 178 6.49 6.31 -10.46
N GLY A 179 5.93 6.72 -11.59
CA GLY A 179 5.27 5.85 -12.57
C GLY A 179 3.76 6.11 -12.62
N LEU A 180 3.02 5.38 -13.45
CA LEU A 180 1.57 5.55 -13.63
C LEU A 180 0.82 4.29 -13.18
N TYR A 181 0.06 4.39 -12.10
CA TYR A 181 -0.66 3.27 -11.47
C TYR A 181 -2.16 3.50 -11.56
N ARG A 182 -2.75 3.17 -12.71
CA ARG A 182 -4.17 3.47 -13.01
C ARG A 182 -5.18 2.67 -12.19
N TYR A 183 -4.78 1.53 -11.63
CA TYR A 183 -5.68 0.62 -10.91
C TYR A 183 -5.66 0.83 -9.39
N VAL A 184 -4.65 1.53 -8.88
CA VAL A 184 -4.52 1.82 -7.45
C VAL A 184 -5.60 2.84 -7.05
N ARG A 185 -6.25 2.56 -5.92
CA ARG A 185 -7.29 3.39 -5.28
C ARG A 185 -6.94 3.75 -3.85
N VAL A 186 -6.20 2.89 -3.16
CA VAL A 186 -5.78 3.11 -1.78
C VAL A 186 -4.27 3.17 -1.72
N VAL A 187 -3.73 4.23 -1.14
CA VAL A 187 -2.30 4.41 -0.94
C VAL A 187 -2.01 4.66 0.53
N SER A 188 -0.97 4.02 1.07
CA SER A 188 -0.41 4.40 2.36
C SER A 188 1.05 4.82 2.23
N LEU A 189 1.42 5.88 2.94
CA LEU A 189 2.75 6.48 2.95
C LEU A 189 3.40 6.22 4.30
N TYR A 190 4.66 5.80 4.30
CA TYR A 190 5.48 5.62 5.50
C TYR A 190 6.95 5.76 5.16
N ASP A 191 7.73 6.42 6.00
CA ASP A 191 9.19 6.47 5.88
C ASP A 191 9.86 6.86 7.21
N GLU A 192 11.17 6.60 7.33
CA GLU A 192 12.04 7.07 8.41
C GLU A 192 12.57 8.50 8.17
N TYR A 193 12.26 9.07 7.01
CA TYR A 193 12.62 10.43 6.60
C TYR A 193 11.36 11.24 6.27
N PRO A 194 11.38 12.58 6.44
CA PRO A 194 10.20 13.39 6.16
C PRO A 194 9.84 13.40 4.68
N PHE A 195 8.56 13.63 4.39
CA PHE A 195 8.06 13.81 3.02
C PHE A 195 7.96 15.30 2.67
N GLU A 196 8.76 15.74 1.70
CA GLU A 196 8.68 17.12 1.18
C GLU A 196 7.55 17.26 0.14
N HIS A 197 7.16 18.48 -0.21
CA HIS A 197 6.00 18.71 -1.08
C HIS A 197 6.15 18.14 -2.50
N GLU A 198 7.36 18.09 -3.05
CA GLU A 198 7.65 17.41 -4.33
C GLU A 198 7.28 15.92 -4.30
N PHE A 199 7.35 15.29 -3.12
CA PHE A 199 6.90 13.92 -2.95
C PHE A 199 5.38 13.84 -3.15
N PHE A 200 4.60 14.72 -2.53
CA PHE A 200 3.14 14.71 -2.66
C PHE A 200 2.68 15.02 -4.10
N ILE A 201 3.38 15.90 -4.83
CA ILE A 201 3.16 16.09 -6.27
C ILE A 201 3.36 14.77 -7.02
N ARG A 202 4.48 14.06 -6.74
CA ARG A 202 4.78 12.78 -7.38
C ARG A 202 3.72 11.73 -7.06
N ILE A 203 3.23 11.65 -5.82
CA ILE A 203 2.14 10.77 -5.42
C ILE A 203 0.87 11.09 -6.22
N ALA A 204 0.46 12.35 -6.29
CA ALA A 204 -0.73 12.76 -7.04
C ALA A 204 -0.65 12.39 -8.52
N GLN A 205 0.52 12.58 -9.15
CA GLN A 205 0.76 12.22 -10.55
C GLN A 205 0.78 10.71 -10.78
N SER A 206 1.33 9.95 -9.82
CA SER A 206 1.46 8.51 -9.94
C SER A 206 0.16 7.74 -9.71
N PHE A 207 -0.74 8.29 -8.90
CA PHE A 207 -2.00 7.65 -8.52
C PHE A 207 -3.20 8.56 -8.90
N PRO A 208 -3.46 8.76 -10.21
CA PRO A 208 -4.43 9.76 -10.67
C PRO A 208 -5.88 9.45 -10.28
N PHE A 209 -6.19 8.22 -9.86
CA PHE A 209 -7.52 7.77 -9.45
C PHE A 209 -7.55 7.35 -7.97
N MET A 210 -6.60 7.81 -7.16
CA MET A 210 -6.56 7.49 -5.73
C MET A 210 -7.79 8.04 -5.01
N GLU A 211 -8.50 7.16 -4.31
CA GLU A 211 -9.69 7.43 -3.50
C GLU A 211 -9.33 7.61 -2.02
N LYS A 212 -8.34 6.86 -1.52
CA LYS A 212 -7.90 6.90 -0.13
C LYS A 212 -6.39 7.10 -0.02
N LEU A 213 -5.99 8.06 0.81
CA LEU A 213 -4.60 8.30 1.17
C LEU A 213 -4.43 8.22 2.69
N THR A 214 -3.53 7.36 3.16
CA THR A 214 -3.11 7.29 4.56
C THR A 214 -1.67 7.74 4.69
N ILE A 215 -1.38 8.63 5.63
CA ILE A 215 -0.03 9.16 5.89
C ILE A 215 0.36 8.76 7.30
N ASN A 216 1.50 8.09 7.43
CA ASN A 216 2.10 7.74 8.71
C ASN A 216 3.59 8.11 8.69
N ASN A 217 3.90 9.33 9.13
CA ASN A 217 5.26 9.83 9.18
C ASN A 217 5.39 10.87 10.30
N ARG A 218 6.23 10.59 11.30
CA ARG A 218 6.38 11.44 12.49
C ARG A 218 7.40 12.57 12.33
N TYR A 219 8.12 12.60 11.21
CA TYR A 219 9.20 13.52 10.98
C TYR A 219 8.69 14.82 10.36
N ALA A 220 9.16 15.95 10.88
CA ALA A 220 8.85 17.28 10.37
C ALA A 220 9.48 17.52 8.99
N GLN A 221 8.80 18.29 8.14
CA GLN A 221 9.33 18.70 6.83
C GLN A 221 10.56 19.61 7.04
N ASN A 222 11.66 19.33 6.33
CA ASN A 222 12.87 20.14 6.45
C ASN A 222 12.76 21.45 5.67
N GLN A 223 11.98 21.46 4.58
CA GLN A 223 11.99 22.54 3.59
C GLN A 223 10.82 23.53 3.74
N LYS A 224 10.21 23.60 4.92
CA LYS A 224 9.00 24.42 5.17
C LYS A 224 9.19 25.92 4.87
N GLU A 225 10.35 26.47 5.21
CA GLU A 225 10.66 27.90 5.01
C GLU A 225 11.06 28.22 3.56
N SER A 226 11.72 27.29 2.89
CA SER A 226 12.06 27.44 1.46
C SER A 226 10.82 27.60 0.60
N TYR A 227 9.70 26.93 0.92
CA TYR A 227 8.41 27.15 0.23
C TYR A 227 7.90 28.58 0.32
N LYS A 228 8.02 29.23 1.49
CA LYS A 228 7.59 30.61 1.68
C LYS A 228 8.43 31.60 0.86
N LEU A 229 9.74 31.34 0.74
CA LEU A 229 10.68 32.15 -0.05
C LEU A 229 10.62 31.83 -1.56
N MET A 230 10.26 30.60 -1.93
CA MET A 230 10.22 30.12 -3.31
C MET A 230 8.89 30.42 -4.02
N ASN A 231 7.76 30.58 -3.33
CA ASN A 231 6.51 30.98 -3.97
C ASN A 231 6.58 32.35 -4.67
N ASP A 232 7.55 33.21 -4.31
CA ASP A 232 7.78 34.48 -5.01
C ASP A 232 8.63 34.33 -6.29
N LYS A 233 9.27 33.17 -6.55
CA LYS A 233 10.21 32.99 -7.69
C LYS A 233 10.10 31.66 -8.46
N SER A 234 9.50 30.63 -7.90
CA SER A 234 9.29 29.32 -8.53
C SER A 234 7.85 28.87 -8.31
N ASN A 235 7.11 28.69 -9.40
CA ASN A 235 5.78 28.10 -9.42
C ASN A 235 5.85 26.60 -9.05
N LEU A 236 6.05 26.27 -7.77
CA LEU A 236 5.87 24.89 -7.31
C LEU A 236 4.40 24.52 -7.53
N SER A 237 4.20 23.38 -8.19
CA SER A 237 2.88 22.98 -8.67
C SER A 237 2.02 22.47 -7.51
N ILE A 238 0.82 23.00 -7.37
CA ILE A 238 -0.17 22.47 -6.41
C ILE A 238 -0.39 20.96 -6.66
N ALA A 239 -0.27 20.15 -5.61
CA ALA A 239 -0.61 18.73 -5.67
C ALA A 239 -2.14 18.57 -5.79
N LYS A 240 -2.60 17.94 -6.88
CA LYS A 240 -4.03 17.81 -7.20
C LYS A 240 -4.52 16.38 -6.99
N TYR A 241 -5.36 16.19 -5.97
CA TYR A 241 -5.97 14.91 -5.64
C TYR A 241 -7.43 14.90 -6.08
N ASN A 242 -7.65 14.71 -7.39
CA ASN A 242 -8.96 14.88 -8.02
C ASN A 242 -9.98 13.81 -7.64
N TYR A 243 -9.58 12.64 -7.15
CA TYR A 243 -10.51 11.54 -6.83
C TYR A 243 -10.44 11.12 -5.36
N LEU A 244 -9.64 11.85 -4.56
CA LEU A 244 -9.51 11.56 -3.15
C LEU A 244 -10.84 11.85 -2.49
N ILE A 245 -11.32 10.88 -1.72
CA ILE A 245 -12.53 10.96 -0.90
C ILE A 245 -12.20 10.75 0.57
N GLU A 246 -11.06 10.14 0.89
CA GLU A 246 -10.65 9.84 2.25
C GLU A 246 -9.16 10.18 2.47
N LEU A 247 -8.88 11.06 3.42
CA LEU A 247 -7.53 11.42 3.85
C LEU A 247 -7.35 11.07 5.33
N GLN A 248 -6.45 10.14 5.61
CA GLN A 248 -6.09 9.76 6.98
C GLN A 248 -4.68 10.23 7.31
N ILE A 249 -4.56 11.12 8.29
CA ILE A 249 -3.29 11.62 8.79
C ILE A 249 -3.07 11.00 10.19
N ASP A 250 -2.62 9.75 10.20
CA ASP A 250 -2.47 8.93 11.41
C ASP A 250 -1.02 8.95 11.90
N ARG A 251 -0.81 9.21 13.19
CA ARG A 251 0.52 9.24 13.83
C ARG A 251 1.53 10.07 13.03
N ALA A 252 1.09 11.15 12.39
CA ALA A 252 1.93 11.97 11.54
C ALA A 252 2.27 13.33 12.19
N HIS A 253 3.35 13.97 11.72
CA HIS A 253 3.70 15.33 12.10
C HIS A 253 2.64 16.34 11.62
N ASP A 254 2.46 17.46 12.33
CA ASP A 254 1.46 18.49 11.99
C ASP A 254 1.78 19.22 10.67
N ASP A 255 3.02 19.17 10.20
CA ASP A 255 3.40 19.65 8.86
C ASP A 255 2.58 18.99 7.75
N TYR A 256 2.24 17.71 7.88
CA TYR A 256 1.43 17.01 6.88
C TYR A 256 -0.03 17.46 6.92
N ILE A 257 -0.52 17.93 8.06
CA ILE A 257 -1.85 18.53 8.14
C ILE A 257 -1.84 19.87 7.41
N GLU A 258 -0.83 20.70 7.66
CA GLU A 258 -0.65 21.95 6.93
C GLU A 258 -0.47 21.72 5.42
N GLU A 259 0.31 20.73 5.02
CA GLU A 259 0.57 20.36 3.62
C GLU A 259 -0.73 20.10 2.85
N PHE A 260 -1.65 19.36 3.45
CA PHE A 260 -2.89 18.95 2.83
C PHE A 260 -4.00 20.01 2.98
N LEU A 261 -4.10 20.69 4.12
CA LEU A 261 -5.12 21.71 4.32
C LEU A 261 -4.79 23.04 3.65
N CYS A 262 -3.51 23.38 3.45
CA CYS A 262 -3.14 24.64 2.82
C CYS A 262 -3.45 24.64 1.32
N SER A 263 -4.33 25.54 0.87
CA SER A 263 -4.81 25.56 -0.52
C SER A 263 -3.76 26.00 -1.54
N THR A 264 -2.64 26.56 -1.10
CA THR A 264 -1.49 26.90 -1.96
C THR A 264 -0.59 25.71 -2.23
N LYS A 265 -0.76 24.61 -1.48
CA LYS A 265 0.02 23.39 -1.61
C LYS A 265 -0.81 22.26 -2.21
N THR A 266 -2.03 22.07 -1.71
CA THR A 266 -2.86 20.93 -2.09
C THR A 266 -4.23 21.36 -2.56
N TYR A 267 -4.79 20.64 -3.54
CA TYR A 267 -6.16 20.78 -3.99
C TYR A 267 -6.91 19.45 -3.88
N PHE A 268 -8.05 19.50 -3.20
CA PHE A 268 -9.07 18.44 -3.19
C PHE A 268 -10.30 18.81 -4.00
N GLN A 269 -11.07 17.78 -4.40
CA GLN A 269 -12.50 17.94 -4.67
C GLN A 269 -13.30 18.08 -3.36
N ASN A 270 -14.58 18.41 -3.47
CA ASN A 270 -15.50 18.42 -2.33
C ASN A 270 -15.77 16.99 -1.85
N ASN A 271 -16.35 16.88 -0.65
CA ASN A 271 -16.76 15.63 -0.01
C ASN A 271 -15.59 14.75 0.45
N ILE A 272 -14.62 15.37 1.11
CA ILE A 272 -13.53 14.65 1.77
C ILE A 272 -13.95 14.20 3.17
N LEU A 273 -13.65 12.95 3.50
CA LEU A 273 -13.52 12.46 4.87
C LEU A 273 -12.09 12.72 5.33
N LEU A 274 -11.93 13.57 6.35
CA LEU A 274 -10.65 13.84 6.99
C LEU A 274 -10.60 13.13 8.34
N ASP A 275 -9.58 12.29 8.51
CA ASP A 275 -9.30 11.57 9.75
C ASP A 275 -7.97 12.05 10.34
N VAL A 276 -8.02 12.70 11.50
CA VAL A 276 -6.87 13.43 12.06
C VAL A 276 -6.96 13.58 13.58
N HIS A 277 -5.82 13.71 14.26
CA HIS A 277 -5.80 14.07 15.67
C HIS A 277 -6.12 15.55 15.89
N TYR A 278 -6.95 15.84 16.91
CA TYR A 278 -7.40 17.21 17.18
C TYR A 278 -6.27 18.18 17.51
N GLU A 279 -5.35 17.80 18.40
CA GLU A 279 -4.26 18.70 18.85
C GLU A 279 -3.30 19.12 17.70
N PRO A 280 -2.79 18.19 16.87
CA PRO A 280 -2.07 18.56 15.64
C PRO A 280 -2.89 19.45 14.69
N LEU A 281 -4.18 19.18 14.51
CA LEU A 281 -5.05 19.99 13.66
C LEU A 281 -5.19 21.43 14.19
N LEU A 282 -5.36 21.57 15.51
CA LEU A 282 -5.45 22.87 16.17
C LEU A 282 -4.18 23.69 15.93
N ARG A 283 -2.99 23.08 16.02
CA ARG A 283 -1.72 23.76 15.73
C ARG A 283 -1.57 24.13 14.26
N ALA A 284 -1.85 23.20 13.34
CA ALA A 284 -1.71 23.43 11.90
C ALA A 284 -2.63 24.57 11.39
N THR A 285 -3.83 24.69 11.96
CA THR A 285 -4.82 25.72 11.63
C THR A 285 -4.67 27.02 12.43
N ASN A 286 -3.64 27.11 13.29
CA ASN A 286 -3.44 28.20 14.24
C ASN A 286 -4.72 28.52 15.03
N CYS A 287 -5.21 27.53 15.79
CA CYS A 287 -6.46 27.64 16.54
C CYS A 287 -7.67 27.98 15.65
N PHE A 288 -7.73 27.42 14.44
CA PHE A 288 -8.78 27.66 13.45
C PHE A 288 -8.91 29.13 12.99
N THR A 289 -7.80 29.89 12.99
CA THR A 289 -7.79 31.29 12.51
C THR A 289 -7.05 31.50 11.20
N ARG A 290 -6.40 30.46 10.66
CA ARG A 290 -5.54 30.59 9.47
C ARG A 290 -6.38 30.57 8.19
N ASP A 291 -6.24 31.53 7.28
CA ASP A 291 -7.16 31.61 6.11
C ASP A 291 -6.78 30.67 4.95
N ASP A 292 -5.49 30.43 4.73
CA ASP A 292 -4.98 29.58 3.64
C ASP A 292 -5.39 28.11 3.78
N THR A 293 -5.57 27.62 5.02
CA THR A 293 -6.06 26.28 5.30
C THR A 293 -7.58 26.17 5.23
N ARG A 294 -8.31 27.27 5.41
CA ARG A 294 -9.78 27.29 5.46
C ARG A 294 -10.41 26.80 4.15
N ILE A 295 -9.80 27.12 3.00
CA ILE A 295 -10.33 26.76 1.67
C ILE A 295 -10.44 25.25 1.45
N ASN A 296 -9.48 24.46 1.91
CA ASN A 296 -9.62 23.00 1.82
C ASN A 296 -10.47 22.43 2.97
N CYS A 297 -10.49 23.07 4.13
CA CYS A 297 -11.39 22.66 5.22
C CYS A 297 -12.88 22.75 4.83
N THR A 298 -13.28 23.73 4.00
CA THR A 298 -14.67 23.79 3.49
C THR A 298 -15.01 22.67 2.50
N LYS A 299 -14.05 21.86 2.06
CA LYS A 299 -14.29 20.70 1.20
C LYS A 299 -14.52 19.41 1.98
N VAL A 300 -14.28 19.44 3.30
CA VAL A 300 -14.48 18.31 4.21
C VAL A 300 -15.97 18.18 4.53
N ASN A 301 -16.53 17.01 4.26
CA ASN A 301 -17.92 16.66 4.57
C ASN A 301 -18.02 15.76 5.81
N GLU A 302 -16.97 15.03 6.13
CA GLU A 302 -16.89 14.20 7.33
C GLU A 302 -15.54 14.44 8.00
N LEU A 303 -15.57 14.73 9.30
CA LEU A 303 -14.39 15.02 10.09
C LEU A 303 -14.34 14.07 11.29
N SER A 304 -13.40 13.13 11.25
CA SER A 304 -13.09 12.21 12.35
C SER A 304 -11.93 12.80 13.16
N LEU A 305 -12.17 13.05 14.45
CA LEU A 305 -11.21 13.71 15.34
C LEU A 305 -10.84 12.82 16.52
N PHE A 306 -9.62 12.29 16.50
CA PHE A 306 -9.11 11.50 17.61
C PHE A 306 -8.62 12.37 18.77
N GLY A 307 -8.92 11.92 19.99
CA GLY A 307 -8.31 12.42 21.23
C GLY A 307 -9.05 13.58 21.89
N GLN A 308 -10.32 13.84 21.54
CA GLN A 308 -11.14 14.85 22.19
C GLN A 308 -12.57 14.35 22.42
N VAL A 309 -13.23 14.87 23.47
CA VAL A 309 -14.63 14.53 23.82
C VAL A 309 -15.61 15.65 23.42
N GLU A 310 -15.15 16.90 23.33
CA GLU A 310 -15.99 18.06 22.99
C GLU A 310 -15.27 19.04 22.05
N TYR A 311 -15.93 19.43 20.95
CA TYR A 311 -15.34 20.29 19.92
C TYR A 311 -15.65 21.77 20.12
N SER A 312 -14.65 22.64 19.94
CA SER A 312 -14.83 24.08 20.03
C SER A 312 -15.76 24.62 18.94
N LYS A 313 -16.50 25.70 19.24
CA LYS A 313 -17.31 26.40 18.23
C LYS A 313 -16.47 26.86 17.03
N CYS A 314 -15.25 27.33 17.29
CA CYS A 314 -14.31 27.72 16.25
C CYS A 314 -14.00 26.58 15.28
N CYS A 315 -13.87 25.34 15.76
CA CYS A 315 -13.70 24.16 14.90
C CYS A 315 -14.89 23.97 13.96
N LYS A 316 -16.12 24.02 14.50
CA LYS A 316 -17.35 23.88 13.71
C LYS A 316 -17.47 24.97 12.64
N ASP A 317 -17.18 26.22 13.00
CA ASP A 317 -17.21 27.35 12.06
C ASP A 317 -16.13 27.22 10.96
N TYR A 318 -15.04 26.53 11.26
CA TYR A 318 -13.91 26.30 10.33
C TYR A 318 -14.16 25.13 9.37
N PHE A 319 -15.03 24.20 9.73
CA PHE A 319 -15.49 23.07 8.92
C PHE A 319 -17.01 23.14 8.70
N PRO A 320 -17.51 24.17 8.00
CA PRO A 320 -18.93 24.53 8.00
C PRO A 320 -19.87 23.47 7.39
N PHE A 321 -19.33 22.54 6.60
CA PHE A 321 -20.09 21.47 5.94
C PHE A 321 -19.80 20.08 6.51
N ALA A 322 -18.89 19.97 7.49
CA ALA A 322 -18.49 18.67 8.01
C ALA A 322 -19.48 18.16 9.06
N THR A 323 -19.89 16.91 8.90
CA THR A 323 -20.41 16.11 10.01
C THR A 323 -19.20 15.65 10.83
N ILE A 324 -19.14 16.05 12.10
CA ILE A 324 -18.07 15.62 13.00
C ILE A 324 -18.47 14.27 13.59
N ILE A 325 -17.61 13.28 13.47
CA ILE A 325 -17.83 11.89 13.89
C ILE A 325 -16.85 11.58 15.03
N ASP A 326 -17.37 10.98 16.10
CA ASP A 326 -16.62 10.57 17.30
C ASP A 326 -15.91 9.22 17.13
#